data_AF-A0A656HH45-F1
#
_entry.id   AF-A0A656HH45-F1
#
_cell.length_a   1.000
_cell.length_b   1.000
_cell.length_c   1.000
_cell.angle_alpha   90.00
_cell.angle_beta   90.00
_cell.angle_gamma   90.00
#
_symmetry.space_group_name_H-M   'P 1'
#
loop_
_entity.id
_entity.type
_entity.pdbx_description
1 polymer ?
#
loop_
_entity_poly.entity_id
_entity_poly.type
_entity_poly.pdbx_seq_one_letter_code
_entity_poly.pdbx_strand_id
1 'polypeptide(L)' 'MSKPITPTVEISTIPFDDRVQLVHEEIQRRKQETMPENPGHFVARLWISWLNKNFLDVPAGQEVQSC' A
#
# COMPACT_ATOMS: atom_id res chain seq x y z
N MET A 1 -14.06 9.92 -33.97
CA MET A 1 -12.69 9.93 -33.45
C MET A 1 -12.78 9.83 -31.93
N SER A 2 -12.52 8.65 -31.38
CA SER A 2 -12.61 8.39 -29.94
C SER A 2 -11.41 9.03 -29.24
N LYS A 3 -11.68 9.95 -28.32
CA LYS A 3 -10.64 10.58 -27.49
C LYS A 3 -10.04 9.51 -26.57
N PRO A 4 -8.71 9.43 -26.44
CA PRO A 4 -8.11 8.51 -25.48
C PRO A 4 -8.52 8.93 -24.07
N ILE A 5 -9.12 8.00 -23.33
CA ILE A 5 -9.35 8.14 -21.89
C ILE A 5 -7.98 7.93 -21.26
N THR A 6 -7.29 9.02 -20.93
CA THR A 6 -6.09 8.94 -20.10
C THR A 6 -6.55 8.49 -18.72
N PRO A 7 -6.14 7.31 -18.23
CA PRO A 7 -6.37 6.99 -16.84
C PRO A 7 -5.51 7.99 -16.06
N THR A 8 -6.15 8.96 -15.44
CA THR A 8 -5.53 9.78 -14.40
C THR A 8 -5.23 8.84 -13.24
N VAL A 9 -4.12 8.11 -13.35
CA VAL A 9 -3.44 7.56 -12.19
C VAL A 9 -3.02 8.80 -11.42
N GLU A 10 -3.76 9.14 -10.37
CA GLU A 10 -3.23 10.02 -9.33
C GLU A 10 -2.06 9.26 -8.69
N ILE A 11 -0.92 9.30 -9.37
CA ILE A 11 0.35 8.87 -8.81
C ILE A 11 0.54 9.81 -7.63
N SER A 12 0.39 9.27 -6.42
CA SER A 12 0.61 9.98 -5.18
C SER A 12 1.82 10.90 -5.35
N THR A 13 1.61 12.21 -5.16
CA THR A 13 2.64 13.25 -5.37
C THR A 13 3.80 13.14 -4.39
N ILE A 14 3.65 12.29 -3.37
CA ILE A 14 4.62 12.02 -2.33
C ILE A 14 5.55 10.89 -2.80
N PRO A 15 6.88 11.10 -2.77
CA PRO A 15 7.87 10.07 -3.04
C PRO A 15 7.60 8.78 -2.26
N PHE A 16 7.96 7.63 -2.84
CA PHE A 16 7.73 6.33 -2.21
C PHE A 16 8.39 6.26 -0.82
N ASP A 17 9.62 6.72 -0.69
CA ASP A 17 10.36 6.68 0.58
C ASP A 17 9.66 7.52 1.66
N ASP A 18 9.15 8.70 1.30
CA ASP A 18 8.39 9.56 2.21
C ASP A 18 7.07 8.89 2.64
N ARG A 19 6.39 8.19 1.73
CA ARG A 19 5.19 7.40 2.07
C ARG A 19 5.52 6.27 3.04
N VAL A 20 6.64 5.57 2.84
CA VAL A 20 7.10 4.50 3.74
C VAL A 20 7.43 5.07 5.12
N GLN A 21 8.09 6.23 5.19
CA GLN A 21 8.42 6.88 6.46
C GLN A 21 7.15 7.26 7.24
N LEU A 22 6.17 7.91 6.60
CA LEU A 22 4.91 8.28 7.24
C LEU A 22 4.16 7.06 7.79
N VAL A 23 4.16 5.96 7.05
CA VAL A 23 3.52 4.70 7.47
C VAL A 23 4.28 4.09 8.65
N HIS A 24 5.61 4.14 8.62
CA HIS A 24 6.42 3.65 9.72
C HIS A 24 6.12 4.42 11.01
N GLU A 25 6.11 5.75 10.97
CA GLU A 25 5.79 6.61 12.11
C GLU A 25 4.40 6.31 12.68
N GLU A 26 3.40 6.17 11.82
CA GLU A 26 2.03 5.83 12.22
C GLU A 26 1.94 4.42 12.85
N ILE A 27 2.66 3.43 12.32
CA ILE A 27 2.72 2.08 12.90
C ILE A 27 3.37 2.11 14.28
N GLN A 28 4.46 2.88 14.46
CA GLN A 28 5.11 3.02 15.77
C GLN A 28 4.18 3.71 16.78
N ARG A 29 3.47 4.77 16.36
CA ARG A 29 2.48 5.46 17.20
C ARG A 29 1.40 4.48 17.68
N ARG A 30 0.79 3.72 16.77
CA ARG A 30 -0.23 2.71 17.11
C ARG A 30 0.29 1.61 18.03
N LYS A 31 1.55 1.18 17.83
CA LYS A 31 2.20 0.20 18.70
C LYS A 31 2.33 0.73 20.13
N GLN A 32 2.71 2.00 20.29
CA GLN A 32 2.84 2.64 21.60
C GLN A 32 1.49 2.84 22.28
N GLU A 33 0.45 3.23 21.53
CA GLU A 33 -0.90 3.44 22.07
C GLU A 33 -1.62 2.14 22.45
N THR A 34 -1.47 1.11 21.61
CA THR A 34 -2.17 -0.16 21.81
C THR A 34 -1.47 -1.05 22.85
N MET A 35 -0.15 -0.89 23.03
CA MET A 35 0.69 -1.76 23.87
C MET A 35 0.36 -3.26 23.70
N PRO A 36 0.43 -3.79 22.46
CA PRO A 36 -0.01 -5.16 22.18
C PRO A 36 0.88 -6.19 22.89
N GLU A 37 0.27 -7.29 23.33
CA GLU A 37 0.97 -8.43 23.97
C GLU A 37 2.08 -9.01 23.07
N ASN A 38 1.87 -9.01 21.75
CA ASN A 38 2.89 -9.36 20.76
C ASN A 38 3.16 -8.19 19.80
N PRO A 39 4.14 -7.31 20.12
CA PRO A 39 4.45 -6.13 19.30
C PRO A 39 4.92 -6.46 17.89
N GLY A 40 5.69 -7.54 17.71
CA GLY A 40 6.21 -7.95 16.41
C GLY A 40 5.07 -8.37 15.46
N HIS A 41 4.17 -9.22 15.93
CA HIS A 41 3.00 -9.64 15.17
C HIS A 41 2.08 -8.46 14.82
N PHE A 42 1.85 -7.55 15.77
CA PHE A 42 1.03 -6.37 15.57
C PHE A 42 1.59 -5.46 14.46
N VAL A 43 2.89 -5.16 14.52
CA VAL A 43 3.59 -4.33 13.53
C VAL A 43 3.57 -4.99 12.15
N ALA A 44 3.88 -6.28 12.06
CA ALA A 44 3.87 -7.02 10.80
C ALA A 44 2.49 -7.00 10.14
N ARG A 45 1.42 -7.20 10.92
CA ARG A 45 0.04 -7.14 10.42
C ARG A 45 -0.32 -5.78 9.82
N LEU A 46 0.14 -4.68 10.44
CA LEU A 46 -0.12 -3.33 9.94
C LEU A 46 0.63 -3.05 8.63
N TRP A 47 1.89 -3.48 8.52
CA TRP A 47 2.65 -3.38 7.26
C TRP A 47 2.01 -4.18 6.13
N ILE A 48 1.60 -5.42 6.38
CA ILE A 48 0.88 -6.24 5.39
C ILE A 48 -0.41 -5.55 4.95
N SER A 49 -1.17 -4.99 5.90
CA SER A 49 -2.40 -4.26 5.57
C SER A 49 -2.14 -3.04 4.70
N TRP A 50 -1.05 -2.30 4.94
CA TRP A 50 -0.66 -1.16 4.10
C TRP A 50 -0.23 -1.62 2.69
N LEU A 51 0.60 -2.67 2.60
CA LEU A 51 1.04 -3.24 1.32
C LEU A 51 -0.15 -3.70 0.47
N ASN A 52 -1.10 -4.43 1.08
CA ASN A 52 -2.29 -4.91 0.39
C ASN A 52 -3.10 -3.77 -0.24
N LYS A 53 -3.23 -2.64 0.46
CA LYS A 53 -4.01 -1.48 0.01
C LYS A 53 -3.32 -0.61 -1.04
N ASN A 54 -1.99 -0.70 -1.15
CA ASN A 54 -1.21 0.24 -1.96
C ASN A 54 -0.49 -0.43 -3.14
N PHE A 55 -0.34 -1.76 -3.13
CA PHE A 55 0.46 -2.49 -4.13
C PHE A 55 -0.19 -3.78 -4.64
N LEU A 56 -1.19 -4.34 -3.95
CA LEU A 56 -1.81 -5.62 -4.35
C LEU A 56 -3.18 -5.46 -5.00
N ASP A 57 -3.38 -4.38 -5.74
CA ASP A 57 -4.34 -4.40 -6.85
C ASP A 57 -3.70 -5.16 -8.02
N VAL A 58 -3.57 -6.49 -7.89
CA VAL A 58 -3.41 -7.35 -9.06
C VAL A 58 -4.70 -7.18 -9.87
N PRO A 59 -4.66 -6.67 -11.11
CA PRO A 59 -5.86 -6.67 -11.94
C PRO A 59 -6.28 -8.13 -12.10
N ALA A 60 -7.42 -8.49 -11.54
CA ALA A 60 -8.10 -9.73 -11.87
C ALA A 60 -8.53 -9.65 -13.35
N GLY A 61 -7.60 -9.89 -14.28
CA GLY A 61 -7.89 -9.75 -15.71
C GLY A 61 -6.73 -9.65 -16.70
N GLN A 62 -5.46 -9.73 -16.33
CA GLN A 62 -4.42 -9.96 -17.35
C GLN A 62 -4.25 -11.46 -17.57
N GLU A 63 -5.10 -12.00 -18.45
CA GLU A 63 -4.79 -13.23 -19.18
C GLU A 63 -3.39 -13.05 -19.80
N VAL A 64 -2.46 -13.89 -19.39
CA VAL A 64 -1.20 -14.07 -20.10
C VAL A 64 -1.58 -14.73 -21.42
N GLN A 65 -1.77 -13.93 -22.47
CA GLN A 65 -1.81 -14.45 -23.84
C GLN A 65 -0.43 -15.03 -24.12
N SER A 66 -0.33 -16.36 -23.94
CA SER A 66 0.79 -17.15 -24.45
C SER A 66 0.63 -17.20 -25.96
N CYS A 67 1.57 -16.58 -26.68
CA CYS A 67 1.83 -16.89 -28.08
C CYS A 67 2.40 -18.32 -28.21
#